data_AF-A0A928EUN3-F1
#
_entry.id   AF-A0A928EUN3-F1
#
_cell.length_a   1.000
_cell.length_b   1.000
_cell.length_c   1.000
_cell.angle_alpha   90.00
_cell.angle_beta   90.00
_cell.angle_gamma   90.00
#
_symmetry.space_group_name_H-M   'P 1'
#
loop_
_entity.id
_entity.type
_entity.pdbx_description
1 polymer ?
#
loop_
_entity_poly.entity_id
_entity_poly.type
_entity_poly.pdbx_seq_one_letter_code
_entity_poly.pdbx_strand_id
1 'polypeptide(L)'
;MSRNQNIAHRALIHLCYLLPAIFGILLLIYAAVPHLWFVYDGNAYSTMNLFELQENAWAFYEDIEAGTVENSTAVTWFKDLLPVVSALFWILPILYALIATMITVCSIVAFSFEPTSRIANRTKRILHLICPNRVTYLLVPLLPLFSALFPQMLLLLYRMQGMSIRLHTFFLADWILVLIFAALNAVVFILLLPMQSEEHLDMFRIYKSGAQVRRQGEEEI
;
A
#
# COMPACT_ATOMS: atom_id res chain seq x y z
N MET A 1 13.42 33.41 -6.95
CA MET A 1 13.86 32.16 -6.30
C MET A 1 15.29 31.89 -6.68
N SER A 2 16.13 31.50 -5.73
CA SER A 2 17.51 31.13 -6.05
C SER A 2 17.53 29.77 -6.77
N ARG A 3 18.48 29.55 -7.69
CA ARG A 3 18.61 28.30 -8.46
C ARG A 3 18.61 27.04 -7.58
N ASN A 4 19.12 27.15 -6.34
CA ASN A 4 19.17 26.07 -5.36
C ASN A 4 17.79 25.74 -4.77
N GLN A 5 16.90 26.73 -4.59
CA GLN A 5 15.53 26.49 -4.12
C GLN A 5 14.72 25.65 -5.13
N ASN A 6 14.87 25.94 -6.43
CA ASN A 6 14.17 25.18 -7.47
C ASN A 6 14.64 23.71 -7.54
N ILE A 7 15.93 23.43 -7.31
CA ILE A 7 16.46 22.06 -7.29
C ILE A 7 15.88 21.28 -6.10
N ALA A 8 15.87 21.89 -4.91
CA ALA A 8 15.32 21.26 -3.71
C ALA A 8 13.82 20.96 -3.86
N HIS A 9 13.05 21.89 -4.41
CA HIS A 9 11.62 21.71 -4.65
C HIS A 9 11.33 20.53 -5.60
N ARG A 10 12.08 20.44 -6.70
CA ARG A 10 11.93 19.33 -7.66
C ARG A 10 12.29 17.99 -7.03
N ALA A 11 13.37 17.94 -6.24
CA ALA A 11 13.76 16.71 -5.55
C ALA A 11 12.68 16.23 -4.57
N LEU A 12 12.07 17.14 -3.81
CA LEU A 12 10.97 16.82 -2.90
C LEU A 12 9.74 16.28 -3.64
N ILE A 13 9.40 16.86 -4.80
CA ILE A 13 8.29 16.37 -5.62
C ILE A 13 8.57 14.97 -6.15
N HIS A 14 9.79 14.69 -6.61
CA HIS A 14 10.17 13.34 -7.04
C HIS A 14 10.03 12.35 -5.88
N LEU A 15 10.58 12.70 -4.72
CA LEU A 15 10.50 11.86 -3.52
C LEU A 15 9.04 11.52 -3.19
N CYS A 16 8.12 12.47 -3.30
CA CYS A 16 6.70 12.25 -3.05
C CYS A 16 6.11 11.09 -3.87
N TYR A 17 6.47 10.97 -5.15
CA TYR A 17 5.98 9.87 -6.00
C TYR A 17 6.74 8.55 -5.80
N LEU A 18 7.94 8.61 -5.20
CA LEU A 18 8.71 7.43 -4.78
C LEU A 18 8.31 6.89 -3.40
N LEU A 19 7.73 7.72 -2.53
CA LEU A 19 7.38 7.36 -1.15
C LEU A 19 6.55 6.07 -1.05
N PRO A 20 5.51 5.84 -1.87
CA PRO A 20 4.76 4.58 -1.82
C PRO A 20 5.66 3.36 -2.04
N ALA A 21 6.60 3.40 -2.98
CA ALA A 21 7.51 2.27 -3.20
C ALA A 21 8.48 2.07 -2.02
N ILE A 22 9.02 3.16 -1.47
CA ILE A 22 9.92 3.12 -0.31
C ILE A 22 9.19 2.52 0.90
N PHE A 23 7.99 3.02 1.22
CA PHE A 23 7.18 2.50 2.32
C PHE A 23 6.80 1.05 2.11
N GLY A 24 6.52 0.62 0.88
CA GLY A 24 6.27 -0.78 0.57
C GLY A 24 7.45 -1.69 0.89
N ILE A 25 8.67 -1.27 0.55
CA ILE A 25 9.89 -2.02 0.90
C ILE A 25 10.06 -2.09 2.42
N LEU A 26 9.86 -0.98 3.13
CA LEU A 26 9.98 -0.94 4.60
C LEU A 26 8.93 -1.84 5.27
N LEU A 27 7.68 -1.84 4.80
CA LEU A 27 6.62 -2.74 5.29
C LEU A 27 6.96 -4.20 5.03
N LEU A 28 7.51 -4.52 3.86
CA LEU A 28 7.91 -5.89 3.53
C LEU A 28 9.02 -6.39 4.45
N ILE A 29 10.03 -5.55 4.70
CA ILE A 29 11.11 -5.85 5.65
C ILE A 29 10.52 -6.06 7.06
N TYR A 30 9.63 -5.16 7.50
CA TYR A 30 8.99 -5.26 8.81
C TYR A 30 8.19 -6.56 8.96
N ALA A 31 7.39 -6.92 7.94
CA ALA A 31 6.60 -8.15 7.91
C ALA A 31 7.46 -9.43 7.96
N ALA A 32 8.69 -9.38 7.46
CA ALA A 32 9.63 -10.50 7.47
C ALA A 32 10.42 -10.63 8.78
N VAL A 33 10.44 -9.60 9.63
CA VAL A 33 11.12 -9.66 10.93
C VAL A 33 10.21 -10.30 11.98
N PRO A 34 10.70 -11.25 12.79
CA PRO A 34 9.93 -11.80 13.90
C PRO A 34 9.59 -10.71 14.92
N HIS A 35 8.30 -10.39 15.05
CA HIS A 35 7.85 -9.30 15.92
C HIS A 35 6.47 -9.55 16.57
N LEU A 36 5.80 -10.65 16.24
CA LEU A 36 4.49 -11.04 16.75
C LEU A 36 4.64 -12.22 17.70
N TRP A 37 3.91 -12.23 18.81
CA TRP A 37 3.74 -13.45 19.61
C TRP A 37 2.38 -13.46 20.30
N PHE A 38 1.87 -14.67 20.51
CA PHE A 38 0.65 -14.89 21.28
C PHE A 38 0.98 -15.33 22.70
N VAL A 39 0.17 -14.87 23.64
CA VAL A 39 0.17 -15.33 25.03
C VAL A 39 -1.15 -16.03 25.29
N TYR A 40 -1.08 -17.30 25.68
CA TYR A 40 -2.22 -18.15 26.03
C TYR A 40 -2.02 -18.69 27.45
N ASP A 41 -3.01 -18.52 28.32
CA ASP A 41 -2.97 -18.97 29.72
C ASP A 41 -1.67 -18.59 30.48
N GLY A 42 -1.12 -17.41 30.16
CA GLY A 42 0.11 -16.90 30.77
C GLY A 42 1.43 -17.41 30.17
N ASN A 43 1.37 -18.35 29.21
CA ASN A 43 2.53 -18.85 28.49
C ASN A 43 2.70 -18.10 27.16
N ALA A 44 3.89 -17.53 26.95
CA ALA A 44 4.24 -16.89 25.69
C ALA A 44 4.75 -17.92 24.68
N TYR A 45 4.18 -17.93 23.48
CA TYR A 45 4.69 -18.71 22.37
C TYR A 45 5.90 -18.04 21.71
N SER A 46 6.60 -18.79 20.86
CA SER A 46 7.71 -18.29 20.05
C SER A 46 7.29 -17.07 19.23
N THR A 47 8.20 -16.10 19.16
CA THR A 47 8.07 -14.95 18.27
C THR A 47 8.08 -15.40 16.82
N MET A 48 7.16 -14.86 16.04
CA MET A 48 7.01 -15.17 14.62
C MET A 48 6.90 -13.90 13.80
N ASN A 49 7.21 -14.01 12.51
CA ASN A 49 6.97 -12.96 11.54
C ASN A 49 5.56 -13.12 10.91
N LEU A 50 5.14 -12.15 10.08
CA LEU A 50 3.78 -12.13 9.53
C LEU A 50 3.54 -13.27 8.52
N PHE A 51 4.58 -13.70 7.81
CA PHE A 51 4.50 -14.80 6.84
C PHE A 51 4.40 -16.15 7.54
N GLU A 52 5.22 -16.38 8.56
CA GLU A 52 5.14 -17.57 9.42
C GLU A 52 3.76 -17.70 10.07
N LEU A 53 3.17 -16.58 10.51
CA LEU A 53 1.81 -16.59 11.06
C LEU A 53 0.77 -17.02 10.03
N GLN A 54 0.89 -16.58 8.77
CA GLN A 54 0.00 -17.01 7.69
C GLN A 54 0.20 -18.50 7.38
N GLU A 55 1.45 -18.96 7.30
CA GLU A 55 1.78 -20.36 7.02
C GLU A 55 1.23 -21.28 8.11
N ASN A 56 1.41 -20.91 9.38
CA ASN A 56 0.85 -21.66 10.52
C ASN A 56 -0.68 -21.70 10.50
N ALA A 57 -1.34 -20.58 10.14
CA ALA A 57 -2.78 -20.55 10.01
C ALA A 57 -3.27 -21.45 8.88
N TRP A 58 -2.53 -21.49 7.76
CA TRP A 58 -2.84 -22.36 6.62
C TRP A 58 -2.66 -23.84 6.95
N ALA A 59 -1.56 -24.20 7.62
CA ALA A 59 -1.33 -25.56 8.09
C ALA A 59 -2.47 -26.04 9.01
N PHE A 60 -2.92 -25.18 9.92
CA PHE A 60 -4.07 -25.50 10.79
C PHE A 60 -5.38 -25.68 10.00
N TYR A 61 -5.58 -24.94 8.92
CA TYR A 61 -6.70 -25.16 8.01
C TYR A 61 -6.63 -26.51 7.30
N GLU A 62 -5.44 -26.92 6.84
CA GLU A 62 -5.23 -28.23 6.21
C GLU A 62 -5.51 -29.38 7.19
N ASP A 63 -5.12 -29.22 8.45
CA ASP A 63 -5.46 -30.17 9.53
C ASP A 63 -6.98 -30.30 9.73
N ILE A 64 -7.71 -29.18 9.72
CA ILE A 64 -9.18 -29.18 9.79
C ILE A 64 -9.79 -29.91 8.59
N GLU A 65 -9.31 -29.63 7.37
CA GLU A 65 -9.78 -30.31 6.15
C GLU A 65 -9.47 -31.82 6.16
N ALA A 66 -8.33 -32.22 6.73
CA ALA A 66 -7.96 -33.62 6.90
C ALA A 66 -8.79 -34.35 7.96
N GLY A 67 -9.60 -33.63 8.74
CA GLY A 67 -10.44 -34.19 9.81
C GLY A 67 -9.66 -34.57 11.06
N THR A 68 -8.46 -34.00 11.25
CA THR A 68 -7.62 -34.24 12.45
C THR A 68 -8.04 -33.37 13.64
N VAL A 69 -8.88 -32.37 13.41
CA VAL A 69 -9.41 -31.44 14.43
C VAL A 69 -10.90 -31.69 14.65
N GLU A 70 -11.33 -31.70 15.92
CA GLU A 70 -12.74 -31.85 16.27
C GLU A 70 -13.60 -30.72 15.71
N ASN A 71 -14.73 -31.08 15.10
CA ASN A 71 -15.67 -30.13 14.54
C ASN A 71 -16.38 -29.34 15.64
N SER A 72 -16.14 -28.03 15.67
CA SER A 72 -16.89 -27.06 16.46
C SER A 72 -17.38 -25.93 15.55
N THR A 73 -18.39 -25.17 15.99
CA THR A 73 -18.91 -24.02 15.23
C THR A 73 -17.80 -23.05 14.82
N ALA A 74 -16.82 -22.82 15.70
CA ALA A 74 -15.73 -21.89 15.45
C ALA A 74 -14.65 -22.46 14.51
N VAL A 75 -14.45 -23.78 14.48
CA VAL A 75 -13.62 -24.46 13.47
C VAL A 75 -14.26 -24.33 12.09
N THR A 76 -15.59 -24.44 11.99
CA THR A 76 -16.32 -24.20 10.73
C THR A 76 -16.13 -22.77 10.22
N TRP A 77 -16.28 -21.75 11.08
CA TRP A 77 -16.04 -20.36 10.71
C TRP A 77 -14.61 -20.11 10.23
N PHE A 78 -13.63 -20.69 10.92
CA PHE A 78 -12.23 -20.59 10.53
C PHE A 78 -11.99 -21.19 9.13
N LYS A 79 -12.53 -22.39 8.90
CA LYS A 79 -12.48 -23.08 7.60
C LYS A 79 -13.10 -22.26 6.46
N ASP A 80 -14.27 -21.66 6.68
CA ASP A 80 -14.96 -20.93 5.63
C ASP A 80 -14.28 -19.58 5.30
N LEU A 81 -13.68 -18.91 6.30
CA LEU A 81 -13.13 -17.56 6.15
C LEU A 81 -11.65 -17.54 5.78
N LEU A 82 -10.84 -18.48 6.29
CA LEU A 82 -9.38 -18.43 6.12
C LEU A 82 -8.95 -18.42 4.65
N PRO A 83 -9.53 -19.18 3.71
CA PRO A 83 -9.13 -19.14 2.30
C PRO A 83 -9.27 -17.75 1.68
N VAL A 84 -10.38 -17.06 1.94
CA VAL A 84 -10.64 -15.71 1.44
C VAL A 84 -9.67 -14.72 2.07
N VAL A 85 -9.48 -14.80 3.38
CA VAL A 85 -8.56 -13.91 4.12
C VAL A 85 -7.12 -14.12 3.66
N SER A 86 -6.69 -15.36 3.45
CA SER A 86 -5.34 -15.71 2.96
C SER A 86 -5.12 -15.27 1.52
N ALA A 87 -6.13 -15.40 0.65
CA ALA A 87 -6.05 -14.88 -0.71
C ALA A 87 -5.86 -13.35 -0.71
N LEU A 88 -6.65 -12.63 0.09
CA LEU A 88 -6.54 -11.17 0.22
C LEU A 88 -5.21 -10.74 0.85
N PHE A 89 -4.70 -11.52 1.82
CA PHE A 89 -3.40 -11.30 2.45
C PHE A 89 -2.27 -11.21 1.42
N TRP A 90 -2.29 -12.05 0.38
CA TRP A 90 -1.29 -12.05 -0.68
C TRP A 90 -1.60 -11.10 -1.83
N ILE A 91 -2.85 -11.08 -2.31
CA ILE A 91 -3.23 -10.35 -3.53
C ILE A 91 -3.08 -8.83 -3.33
N LEU A 92 -3.50 -8.29 -2.18
CA LEU A 92 -3.55 -6.84 -1.98
C LEU A 92 -2.16 -6.19 -1.88
N PRO A 93 -1.18 -6.75 -1.13
CA PRO A 93 0.20 -6.24 -1.15
C PRO A 93 0.88 -6.37 -2.50
N ILE A 94 0.62 -7.45 -3.25
CA ILE A 94 1.15 -7.59 -4.62
C ILE A 94 0.58 -6.49 -5.52
N LEU A 95 -0.74 -6.28 -5.48
CA LEU A 95 -1.40 -5.23 -6.23
C LEU A 95 -0.83 -3.84 -5.86
N TYR A 96 -0.63 -3.59 -4.56
CA TYR A 96 0.02 -2.38 -4.08
C TYR A 96 1.43 -2.21 -4.65
N ALA A 97 2.28 -3.24 -4.60
CA ALA A 97 3.64 -3.18 -5.11
C ALA A 97 3.67 -2.87 -6.61
N LEU A 98 2.76 -3.47 -7.39
CA LEU A 98 2.62 -3.21 -8.83
C LEU A 98 2.21 -1.75 -9.07
N ILE A 99 1.19 -1.25 -8.37
CA ILE A 99 0.72 0.14 -8.55
C ILE A 99 1.78 1.15 -8.11
N ALA A 100 2.42 0.94 -6.95
CA ALA A 100 3.48 1.81 -6.43
C ALA A 100 4.69 1.87 -7.37
N THR A 101 5.08 0.73 -7.95
CA THR A 101 6.15 0.65 -8.95
C THR A 101 5.76 1.40 -10.23
N MET A 102 4.53 1.21 -10.71
CA MET A 102 4.03 1.93 -11.89
C MET A 102 3.98 3.45 -11.67
N ILE A 103 3.53 3.91 -10.50
CA ILE A 103 3.58 5.34 -10.12
C ILE A 103 5.03 5.86 -10.18
N THR A 104 5.96 5.12 -9.58
CA THR A 104 7.37 5.49 -9.54
C THR A 104 7.95 5.61 -10.95
N VAL A 105 7.80 4.58 -11.77
CA VAL A 105 8.29 4.56 -13.15
C VAL A 105 7.63 5.66 -14.00
N CYS A 106 6.31 5.81 -13.91
CA CYS A 106 5.60 6.84 -14.67
C CYS A 106 6.04 8.25 -14.26
N SER A 107 6.24 8.51 -12.97
CA SER A 107 6.71 9.81 -12.49
C SER A 107 8.13 10.13 -12.97
N ILE A 108 9.06 9.20 -12.84
CA ILE A 108 10.44 9.36 -13.31
C ILE A 108 10.47 9.63 -14.81
N VAL A 109 9.74 8.83 -15.60
CA VAL A 109 9.67 8.99 -17.06
C VAL A 109 9.03 10.32 -17.42
N ALA A 110 7.87 10.66 -16.85
CA ALA A 110 7.16 11.89 -17.20
C ALA A 110 7.93 13.16 -16.83
N PHE A 111 8.67 13.15 -15.72
CA PHE A 111 9.46 14.30 -15.26
C PHE A 111 10.81 14.45 -15.97
N SER A 112 11.27 13.41 -16.68
CA SER A 112 12.49 13.47 -17.50
C SER A 112 12.31 14.25 -18.80
N PHE A 113 11.07 14.55 -19.20
CA PHE A 113 10.76 15.31 -20.42
C PHE A 113 10.11 16.66 -20.10
N GLU A 114 10.07 17.55 -21.08
CA GLU A 114 9.31 18.79 -20.96
C GLU A 114 7.83 18.51 -20.63
N PRO A 115 7.20 19.30 -19.74
CA PRO A 115 5.83 19.05 -19.28
C PRO A 115 4.77 18.99 -20.40
N THR A 116 5.00 19.71 -21.49
CA THR A 116 4.12 19.78 -22.67
C THR A 116 4.41 18.71 -23.72
N SER A 117 5.46 17.90 -23.53
CA SER A 117 5.86 16.88 -24.49
C SER A 117 4.79 15.80 -24.65
N ARG A 118 4.69 15.23 -25.85
CA ARG A 118 3.75 14.13 -26.14
C ARG A 118 4.05 12.90 -25.28
N ILE A 119 5.33 12.65 -24.99
CA ILE A 119 5.78 11.51 -24.17
C ILE A 119 5.33 11.69 -22.73
N ALA A 120 5.60 12.83 -22.09
CA ALA A 120 5.16 13.09 -20.72
C ALA A 120 3.63 12.97 -20.57
N ASN A 121 2.89 13.57 -21.50
CA ASN A 121 1.43 13.49 -21.50
C ASN A 121 0.89 12.07 -21.75
N ARG A 122 1.56 11.26 -22.59
CA ARG A 122 1.20 9.85 -22.78
C ARG A 122 1.44 9.04 -21.51
N THR A 123 2.57 9.24 -20.84
CA THR A 123 2.90 8.56 -19.58
C THR A 123 1.91 8.91 -18.48
N LYS A 124 1.53 10.18 -18.32
CA LYS A 124 0.48 10.61 -17.38
C LYS A 124 -0.87 9.94 -17.67
N ARG A 125 -1.25 9.83 -18.95
CA ARG A 125 -2.48 9.12 -19.35
C ARG A 125 -2.44 7.63 -19.00
N ILE A 126 -1.30 6.97 -19.17
CA ILE A 126 -1.14 5.56 -18.75
C ILE A 126 -1.31 5.46 -17.23
N LEU A 127 -0.71 6.37 -16.46
CA LEU A 127 -0.91 6.41 -15.02
C LEU A 127 -2.39 6.56 -14.66
N HIS A 128 -3.14 7.43 -15.35
CA HIS A 128 -4.56 7.66 -15.10
C HIS A 128 -5.45 6.43 -15.36
N LEU A 129 -4.99 5.43 -16.14
CA LEU A 129 -5.74 4.18 -16.29
C LEU A 129 -5.73 3.35 -15.00
N ILE A 130 -4.65 3.44 -14.23
CA ILE A 130 -4.45 2.68 -12.98
C ILE A 130 -4.90 3.52 -11.79
N CYS A 131 -4.54 4.80 -11.81
CA CYS A 131 -4.76 5.76 -10.74
C CYS A 131 -5.43 7.02 -11.33
N PRO A 132 -6.75 7.02 -11.53
CA PRO A 132 -7.46 8.03 -12.33
C PRO A 132 -7.45 9.41 -11.70
N ASN A 133 -7.35 9.50 -10.38
CA ASN A 133 -7.36 10.76 -9.67
C ASN A 133 -6.45 10.70 -8.43
N ARG A 134 -6.25 11.88 -7.84
CA ARG A 134 -5.43 12.07 -6.64
C ARG A 134 -5.95 11.27 -5.45
N VAL A 135 -7.27 11.11 -5.31
CA VAL A 135 -7.87 10.36 -4.21
C VAL A 135 -7.48 8.88 -4.32
N THR A 136 -7.58 8.28 -5.52
CA THR A 136 -7.13 6.90 -5.73
C THR A 136 -5.66 6.73 -5.34
N TYR A 137 -4.79 7.68 -5.70
CA TYR A 137 -3.37 7.66 -5.31
C TYR A 137 -3.19 7.66 -3.79
N LEU A 138 -3.96 8.48 -3.08
CA LEU A 138 -3.92 8.56 -1.62
C LEU A 138 -4.45 7.29 -0.94
N LEU A 139 -5.31 6.52 -1.61
CA LEU A 139 -5.84 5.25 -1.11
C LEU A 139 -4.91 4.05 -1.39
N VAL A 140 -4.03 4.13 -2.39
CA VAL A 140 -3.10 3.02 -2.73
C VAL A 140 -2.31 2.52 -1.51
N PRO A 141 -1.71 3.37 -0.65
CA PRO A 141 -1.00 2.92 0.55
C PRO A 141 -1.84 2.17 1.58
N LEU A 142 -3.18 2.18 1.47
CA LEU A 142 -4.08 1.43 2.36
C LEU A 142 -4.32 -0.01 1.89
N LEU A 143 -3.94 -0.38 0.66
CA LEU A 143 -4.11 -1.75 0.17
C LEU A 143 -3.45 -2.82 1.07
N PRO A 144 -2.22 -2.62 1.61
CA PRO A 144 -1.60 -3.58 2.53
C PRO A 144 -2.27 -3.67 3.91
N LEU A 145 -3.21 -2.77 4.24
CA LEU A 145 -3.85 -2.72 5.56
C LEU A 145 -4.56 -4.04 5.89
N PHE A 146 -5.17 -4.68 4.90
CA PHE A 146 -5.86 -5.94 5.12
C PHE A 146 -4.91 -7.04 5.58
N SER A 147 -3.75 -7.18 4.93
CA SER A 147 -2.70 -8.12 5.33
C SER A 147 -2.12 -7.76 6.70
N ALA A 148 -1.96 -6.47 6.99
CA ALA A 148 -1.48 -5.99 8.29
C ALA A 148 -2.50 -6.20 9.43
N LEU A 149 -3.79 -6.36 9.12
CA LEU A 149 -4.83 -6.70 10.08
C LEU A 149 -4.94 -8.22 10.33
N PHE A 150 -4.23 -9.04 9.56
CA PHE A 150 -4.29 -10.50 9.65
C PHE A 150 -4.06 -11.06 11.07
N PRO A 151 -3.07 -10.59 11.85
CA PRO A 151 -2.88 -11.05 13.22
C PRO A 151 -4.08 -10.78 14.12
N GLN A 152 -4.76 -9.64 13.92
CA GLN A 152 -5.95 -9.26 14.70
C GLN A 152 -7.18 -10.07 14.27
N MET A 153 -7.31 -10.39 12.99
CA MET A 153 -8.37 -11.28 12.50
C MET A 153 -8.22 -12.68 13.11
N LEU A 154 -7.01 -13.24 13.14
CA LEU A 154 -6.74 -14.53 13.81
C LEU A 154 -7.02 -14.46 15.31
N LEU A 155 -6.59 -13.39 16.00
CA LEU A 155 -6.90 -13.18 17.42
C LEU A 155 -8.40 -13.22 17.69
N LEU A 156 -9.20 -12.58 16.84
CA LEU A 156 -10.66 -12.57 16.98
C LEU A 156 -11.24 -13.97 16.79
N LEU A 157 -10.77 -14.74 15.82
CA LEU A 157 -11.20 -16.12 15.60
C LEU A 157 -10.86 -17.02 16.80
N TYR A 158 -9.64 -16.94 17.36
CA TYR A 158 -9.28 -17.70 18.55
C TYR A 158 -10.12 -17.31 19.78
N ARG A 159 -10.45 -16.02 19.96
CA ARG A 159 -11.32 -15.58 21.05
C ARG A 159 -12.75 -16.08 20.89
N MET A 160 -13.25 -16.17 19.66
CA MET A 160 -14.56 -16.79 19.39
C MET A 160 -14.59 -18.29 19.73
N GLN A 161 -13.44 -18.96 19.76
CA GLN A 161 -13.29 -20.34 20.25
C GLN A 161 -13.24 -20.44 21.79
N GLY A 162 -13.36 -19.31 22.52
CA GLY A 162 -13.27 -19.28 23.98
C GLY A 162 -11.84 -19.29 24.53
N MET A 163 -10.82 -19.16 23.67
CA MET A 163 -9.43 -19.13 24.10
C MET A 163 -9.07 -17.77 24.72
N SER A 164 -8.50 -17.78 25.93
CA SER A 164 -7.97 -16.58 26.58
C SER A 164 -6.59 -16.21 26.02
N ILE A 165 -6.58 -15.76 24.75
CA ILE A 165 -5.36 -15.43 24.03
C ILE A 165 -5.19 -13.90 23.82
N ARG A 166 -3.94 -13.44 23.88
CA ARG A 166 -3.55 -12.05 23.64
C ARG A 166 -2.44 -12.00 22.60
N LEU A 167 -2.54 -11.07 21.66
CA LEU A 167 -1.49 -10.76 20.70
C LEU A 167 -0.62 -9.63 21.26
N HIS A 168 0.69 -9.80 21.18
CA HIS A 168 1.67 -8.79 21.53
C HIS A 168 2.61 -8.54 20.34
N THR A 169 3.12 -7.31 20.26
CA THR A 169 4.06 -6.87 19.22
C THR A 169 5.28 -6.21 19.86
N PHE A 170 6.48 -6.40 19.30
CA PHE A 170 7.72 -5.87 19.88
C PHE A 170 7.81 -4.34 19.77
N PHE A 171 7.19 -3.79 18.74
CA PHE A 171 7.13 -2.36 18.47
C PHE A 171 5.69 -1.95 18.17
N LEU A 172 5.41 -1.46 16.97
CA LEU A 172 4.08 -1.09 16.52
C LEU A 172 3.35 -2.30 15.93
N ALA A 173 2.02 -2.34 16.06
CA ALA A 173 1.24 -3.29 15.28
C ALA A 173 1.35 -2.94 13.79
N ASP A 174 1.38 -3.94 12.91
CA ASP A 174 1.56 -3.76 11.46
C ASP A 174 0.56 -2.77 10.88
N TRP A 175 -0.72 -2.87 11.29
CA TRP A 175 -1.78 -1.99 10.79
C TRP A 175 -1.55 -0.52 11.18
N ILE A 176 -0.96 -0.27 12.35
CA ILE A 176 -0.60 1.10 12.77
C ILE A 176 0.50 1.64 11.88
N LEU A 177 1.51 0.82 11.57
CA LEU A 177 2.62 1.22 10.71
C LEU A 177 2.13 1.55 9.29
N VAL A 178 1.22 0.74 8.73
CA VAL A 178 0.56 1.02 7.44
C VAL A 178 -0.18 2.36 7.48
N LEU A 179 -0.97 2.62 8.54
CA LEU A 179 -1.70 3.89 8.67
C LEU A 179 -0.77 5.10 8.80
N ILE A 180 0.35 4.98 9.53
CA ILE A 180 1.35 6.03 9.64
C ILE A 180 1.96 6.33 8.26
N PHE A 181 2.37 5.31 7.51
CA PHE A 181 2.94 5.50 6.18
C PHE A 181 1.92 6.06 5.18
N ALA A 182 0.66 5.61 5.23
CA ALA A 182 -0.41 6.18 4.42
C ALA A 182 -0.65 7.66 4.76
N ALA A 183 -0.70 8.01 6.05
CA ALA A 183 -0.86 9.38 6.52
C ALA A 183 0.33 10.26 6.12
N LEU A 184 1.57 9.80 6.29
CA LEU A 184 2.77 10.51 5.88
C LEU A 184 2.78 10.76 4.36
N ASN A 185 2.45 9.75 3.56
CA ASN A 185 2.34 9.91 2.12
C ASN A 185 1.29 10.96 1.75
N ALA A 186 0.13 10.92 2.40
CA ALA A 186 -0.96 11.87 2.15
C ALA A 186 -0.59 13.30 2.55
N VAL A 187 0.00 13.49 3.73
CA VAL A 187 0.44 14.80 4.21
C VAL A 187 1.50 15.38 3.29
N VAL A 188 2.54 14.61 2.94
CA VAL A 188 3.59 15.07 2.03
C VAL A 188 3.01 15.42 0.66
N PHE A 189 2.14 14.57 0.10
CA PHE A 189 1.51 14.82 -1.19
C PHE A 189 0.69 16.11 -1.18
N ILE A 190 -0.18 16.30 -0.17
CA ILE A 190 -1.06 17.47 -0.06
C ILE A 190 -0.24 18.76 0.13
N LEU A 191 0.77 18.73 1.00
CA LEU A 191 1.62 19.90 1.26
C LEU A 191 2.41 20.34 0.02
N LEU A 192 2.80 19.39 -0.84
CA LEU A 192 3.55 19.66 -2.06
C LEU A 192 2.66 19.99 -3.27
N LEU A 193 1.33 19.89 -3.18
CA LEU A 193 0.41 20.16 -4.30
C LEU A 193 0.60 21.54 -4.96
N PRO A 194 0.75 22.66 -4.22
CA PRO A 194 0.98 23.97 -4.84
C PRO A 194 2.27 23.98 -5.67
N MET A 195 3.34 23.42 -5.10
CA MET A 195 4.65 23.35 -5.73
C MET A 195 4.66 22.43 -6.96
N GLN A 196 3.91 21.32 -6.91
CA GLN A 196 3.72 20.43 -8.07
C GLN A 196 3.09 21.16 -9.26
N SER A 197 2.14 22.06 -8.99
CA SER A 197 1.48 22.85 -10.04
C SER A 197 2.39 23.95 -10.59
N GLU A 198 3.11 24.67 -9.74
CA GLU A 198 4.03 25.74 -10.15
C GLU A 198 5.18 25.21 -11.03
N GLU A 199 5.77 24.08 -10.63
CA GLU A 199 6.88 23.46 -11.36
C GLU A 199 6.43 22.57 -12.53
N HIS A 200 5.11 22.49 -12.81
CA HIS A 200 4.52 21.64 -13.83
C HIS A 200 4.84 20.13 -13.68
N LEU A 201 5.09 19.70 -12.44
CA LEU A 201 5.42 18.32 -12.06
C LEU A 201 4.22 17.56 -11.43
N ASP A 202 3.01 18.05 -11.62
CA ASP A 202 1.81 17.31 -11.23
C ASP A 202 1.50 16.19 -12.24
N MET A 203 1.56 14.94 -11.78
CA MET A 203 1.22 13.76 -12.59
C MET A 203 -0.26 13.69 -12.97
N PHE A 204 -1.14 14.32 -12.18
CA PHE A 204 -2.58 14.32 -12.40
C PHE A 204 -3.07 15.46 -13.29
N ARG A 205 -2.15 16.32 -13.75
CA ARG A 205 -2.43 17.44 -14.63
C ARG A 205 -1.72 17.28 -15.98
N ILE A 206 -2.50 17.37 -17.05
CA ILE A 206 -2.00 17.38 -18.44
C ILE A 206 -1.70 18.82 -18.82
N TYR A 207 -0.47 19.08 -19.27
CA TYR A 207 -0.05 20.41 -19.73
C TYR A 207 -0.03 20.44 -21.26
N LYS A 208 -0.68 21.44 -21.86
CA LYS A 208 -0.73 21.63 -23.31
C LYS A 208 0.19 22.79 -23.70
N SER A 209 0.85 22.69 -24.85
CA SER A 209 1.60 23.83 -25.40
C SER A 209 0.63 24.87 -25.99
N GLY A 210 1.02 26.16 -26.00
CA GLY A 210 0.19 27.24 -26.56
C GLY A 210 -0.21 27.04 -28.03
N ALA A 211 0.60 26.29 -28.80
CA ALA A 211 0.30 25.91 -30.18
C ALA A 211 -0.83 24.85 -30.28
N GLN A 212 -0.96 23.97 -29.30
CA GLN A 212 -2.05 22.98 -29.23
C GLN A 212 -3.38 23.60 -28.81
N VAL A 213 -3.34 24.64 -27.97
CA VAL A 213 -4.55 25.38 -27.56
C VAL A 213 -5.13 26.17 -28.74
N ARG A 214 -4.27 26.78 -29.58
CA ARG A 214 -4.73 27.51 -30.78
C ARG A 214 -5.37 26.60 -31.83
N ARG A 215 -4.79 25.42 -32.11
CA ARG A 215 -5.39 24.46 -33.06
C ARG A 215 -6.74 23.91 -32.60
N GLN A 216 -6.95 23.69 -31.29
CA GLN A 216 -8.27 23.27 -30.81
C GLN A 216 -9.31 24.39 -30.86
N GLY A 217 -8.90 25.65 -30.65
CA GLY A 217 -9.81 26.80 -30.82
C GLY A 217 -10.17 27.08 -32.27
N GLU A 218 -9.35 26.66 -33.24
CA GLU A 218 -9.65 26.77 -34.68
C GLU A 218 -10.53 25.63 -35.20
N GLU A 219 -10.59 24.46 -34.52
CA GLU A 219 -11.48 23.35 -34.87
C GLU A 219 -12.91 23.49 -34.29
N GLU A 220 -13.11 24.41 -33.33
CA GLU A 220 -14.42 24.70 -32.70
C GLU A 220 -15.14 25.93 -33.29
N ILE A 221 -14.60 26.53 -34.37
CA ILE A 221 -15.22 27.62 -35.16
C ILE A 221 -15.63 27.07 -36.53
#